data_AF-A0AAF3F8K4-F1
#
_entry.id   AF-A0AAF3F8K4-F1
#
_cell.length_a   1.000
_cell.length_b   1.000
_cell.length_c   1.000
_cell.angle_alpha   90.00
_cell.angle_beta   90.00
_cell.angle_gamma   90.00
#
_symmetry.space_group_name_H-M   'P 1'
#
loop_
_entity.id
_entity.type
_entity.pdbx_description
1 polymer ?
#
loop_
_entity_poly.entity_id
_entity_poly.type
_entity_poly.pdbx_seq_one_letter_code
_entity_poly.pdbx_strand_id
1 'polypeptide(L)'
;MKNIRKYYRELILANVQYDHIMEMLECIHPTYKAIDDQSVHILLPLAYDYQMDGLLHRCECFLINHNIPFLEKVWIADRYKLNRLLVLCLREMRPNSKIDLSGSRYYALSDRVKVLLLERLHGAPAPEEIPEPPLDLETYQRATDLHFAAIRAKTGRVYYVNPYYVAAWSNVFQERIFHNSSTQSEEFFCPCSHEELKAFLMAIHPPQLRINEQNIGPILMAGCRMESPALLRKCAHILLQPQTQLSVFVRLSLLDRCFLHEMIPACLSMVQRPEHLIQMTQQSTYDCLSTRARASMMDRLSILLDKPGMQPHQCFRCKAHSTCSGVTWMCPQCKTYSSDANLLRNTAASSGTAQAASLQGIQGIQGIQGQQYGGGGAIQQQGGTIMTTSTTGMDLGIWDALQK
;
A
#
# COMPACT_ATOMS: atom_id res chain seq x y z
N MET A 1 -15.79 18.25 -44.49
CA MET A 1 -16.28 18.02 -43.10
C MET A 1 -17.78 18.26 -43.06
N LYS A 2 -18.59 17.20 -42.94
CA LYS A 2 -20.04 17.33 -42.69
C LYS A 2 -20.23 17.82 -41.26
N ASN A 3 -21.07 18.85 -41.11
CA ASN A 3 -21.53 19.42 -39.85
C ASN A 3 -21.88 18.34 -38.80
N ILE A 4 -21.04 18.17 -37.79
CA ILE A 4 -21.43 17.51 -36.54
C ILE A 4 -21.70 18.63 -35.53
N ARG A 5 -22.86 19.27 -35.64
CA ARG A 5 -23.53 19.81 -34.45
C ARG A 5 -24.02 18.59 -33.67
N LYS A 6 -23.14 17.99 -32.85
CA LYS A 6 -23.54 16.98 -31.87
C LYS A 6 -24.38 17.72 -30.84
N TYR A 7 -25.68 17.48 -30.85
CA TYR A 7 -26.58 17.83 -29.75
C TYR A 7 -25.97 17.25 -28.47
N TYR A 8 -25.44 18.08 -27.58
CA TYR A 8 -25.14 17.65 -26.22
C TYR A 8 -26.49 17.35 -25.56
N ARG A 9 -26.88 16.08 -25.55
CA ARG A 9 -27.98 15.61 -24.72
C ARG A 9 -27.49 15.72 -23.28
N GLU A 10 -28.14 16.55 -22.49
CA GLU A 10 -28.01 16.50 -21.03
C GLU A 10 -28.28 15.07 -20.58
N LEU A 11 -27.32 14.48 -19.85
CA LEU A 11 -27.49 13.17 -19.24
C LEU A 11 -27.95 13.39 -17.80
N ILE A 12 -29.20 13.05 -17.51
CA ILE A 12 -29.75 13.16 -16.16
C ILE A 12 -29.35 11.92 -15.38
N LEU A 13 -28.56 12.10 -14.32
CA LEU A 13 -28.26 11.05 -13.35
C LEU A 13 -29.44 10.95 -12.37
N ALA A 14 -30.40 10.08 -12.67
CA ALA A 14 -31.55 9.85 -11.80
C ALA A 14 -31.15 9.02 -10.57
N ASN A 15 -31.82 9.26 -9.43
CA ASN A 15 -31.69 8.46 -8.20
C ASN A 15 -30.30 8.44 -7.55
N VAL A 16 -29.46 9.46 -7.81
CA VAL A 16 -28.18 9.63 -7.10
C VAL A 16 -28.18 10.96 -6.36
N GLN A 17 -27.70 10.92 -5.11
CA GLN A 17 -27.57 12.12 -4.28
C GLN A 17 -26.33 12.93 -4.69
N TYR A 18 -26.42 14.25 -4.59
CA TYR A 18 -25.32 15.16 -4.91
C TYR A 18 -24.03 14.80 -4.17
N ASP A 19 -24.11 14.53 -2.87
CA ASP A 19 -22.95 14.21 -2.04
C ASP A 19 -22.24 12.91 -2.49
N HIS A 20 -23.00 11.93 -3.01
CA HIS A 20 -22.42 10.70 -3.54
C HIS A 20 -21.67 10.93 -4.85
N ILE A 21 -22.15 11.86 -5.70
CA ILE A 21 -21.43 12.28 -6.91
C ILE A 21 -20.16 13.01 -6.54
N MET A 22 -20.20 13.91 -5.55
CA MET A 22 -19.01 14.60 -5.07
C MET A 22 -17.97 13.60 -4.53
N GLU A 23 -18.38 12.63 -3.72
CA GLU A 23 -17.53 11.56 -3.21
C GLU A 23 -16.85 10.78 -4.36
N MET A 24 -17.63 10.43 -5.39
CA MET A 24 -17.15 9.75 -6.59
C MET A 24 -16.12 10.60 -7.36
N LEU A 25 -16.41 11.88 -7.58
CA LEU A 25 -15.52 12.80 -8.28
C LEU A 25 -14.19 13.00 -7.54
N GLU A 26 -14.25 13.19 -6.22
CA GLU A 26 -13.05 13.29 -5.37
C GLU A 26 -12.19 12.01 -5.38
N CYS A 27 -12.80 10.87 -5.68
CA CYS A 27 -12.07 9.62 -5.86
C CYS A 27 -11.43 9.53 -7.25
N ILE A 28 -12.17 9.77 -8.34
CA ILE A 28 -11.63 9.54 -9.69
C ILE A 28 -10.69 10.63 -10.20
N HIS A 29 -10.75 11.83 -9.61
CA HIS A 29 -9.90 12.96 -9.98
C HIS A 29 -8.61 13.05 -9.14
N PRO A 30 -7.65 13.90 -9.55
CA PRO A 30 -6.34 14.10 -8.89
C PRO A 30 -6.37 14.56 -7.41
N THR A 31 -7.53 14.63 -6.78
CA THR A 31 -7.69 14.73 -5.32
C THR A 31 -7.25 13.44 -4.62
N TYR A 32 -7.38 12.28 -5.28
CA TYR A 32 -6.99 10.98 -4.77
C TYR A 32 -7.56 10.66 -3.38
N LYS A 33 -8.81 11.05 -3.13
CA LYS A 33 -9.45 10.77 -1.84
C LYS A 33 -9.38 9.28 -1.57
N ALA A 34 -8.85 8.91 -0.40
CA ALA A 34 -8.72 7.51 -0.01
C ALA A 34 -10.11 6.91 0.21
N ILE A 35 -10.26 5.63 -0.12
CA ILE A 35 -11.47 4.89 0.20
C ILE A 35 -11.34 4.42 1.65
N ASP A 36 -12.41 4.64 2.40
CA ASP A 36 -12.60 4.29 3.81
C ASP A 36 -13.92 3.54 4.01
N ASP A 37 -14.23 3.22 5.27
CA ASP A 37 -15.42 2.46 5.65
C ASP A 37 -16.73 3.11 5.20
N GLN A 38 -16.81 4.44 5.18
CA GLN A 38 -18.03 5.14 4.82
C GLN A 38 -18.15 5.26 3.30
N SER A 39 -17.09 5.73 2.65
CA SER A 39 -17.05 5.96 1.21
C SER A 39 -17.18 4.66 0.42
N VAL A 40 -16.63 3.52 0.87
CA VAL A 40 -16.74 2.25 0.14
C VAL A 40 -18.20 1.82 -0.05
N HIS A 41 -19.08 2.07 0.93
CA HIS A 41 -20.51 1.74 0.84
C HIS A 41 -21.27 2.63 -0.15
N ILE A 42 -20.79 3.86 -0.37
CA ILE A 42 -21.35 4.81 -1.34
C ILE A 42 -20.82 4.51 -2.75
N LEU A 43 -19.50 4.28 -2.85
CA LEU A 43 -18.79 4.17 -4.12
C LEU A 43 -19.01 2.83 -4.82
N LEU A 44 -19.16 1.72 -4.09
CA LEU A 44 -19.37 0.38 -4.69
C LEU A 44 -20.63 0.31 -5.56
N PRO A 45 -21.83 0.68 -5.07
CA PRO A 45 -23.03 0.71 -5.91
C PRO A 45 -22.86 1.62 -7.13
N LEU A 46 -22.36 2.84 -6.95
CA LEU A 46 -22.16 3.77 -8.06
C LEU A 46 -21.19 3.23 -9.10
N ALA A 47 -20.04 2.73 -8.66
CA ALA A 47 -19.04 2.19 -9.56
C ALA A 47 -19.56 0.98 -10.34
N TYR A 48 -20.41 0.16 -9.73
CA TYR A 48 -21.04 -0.96 -10.40
C TYR A 48 -22.11 -0.52 -11.40
N ASP A 49 -23.04 0.34 -10.98
CA ASP A 49 -24.16 0.80 -11.81
C ASP A 49 -23.69 1.61 -13.02
N TYR A 50 -22.63 2.41 -12.86
CA TYR A 50 -22.02 3.21 -13.92
C TYR A 50 -20.82 2.52 -14.61
N GLN A 51 -20.55 1.24 -14.29
CA GLN A 51 -19.49 0.44 -14.93
C GLN A 51 -18.11 1.11 -14.87
N MET A 52 -17.78 1.69 -13.72
CA MET A 52 -16.53 2.41 -13.49
C MET A 52 -15.45 1.44 -13.00
N ASP A 53 -14.89 0.65 -13.92
CA ASP A 53 -13.92 -0.42 -13.60
C ASP A 53 -12.77 0.05 -12.71
N GLY A 54 -12.25 1.26 -12.93
CA GLY A 54 -11.18 1.78 -12.07
C GLY A 54 -11.62 2.13 -10.65
N LEU A 55 -12.86 2.60 -10.46
CA LEU A 55 -13.38 2.86 -9.12
C LEU A 55 -13.76 1.56 -8.41
N LEU A 56 -14.32 0.58 -9.14
CA LEU A 56 -14.54 -0.78 -8.65
C LEU A 56 -13.23 -1.40 -8.18
N HIS A 57 -12.17 -1.31 -8.99
CA HIS A 57 -10.86 -1.81 -8.64
C HIS A 57 -10.31 -1.18 -7.35
N ARG A 58 -10.46 0.14 -7.19
CA ARG A 58 -10.05 0.81 -5.95
C ARG A 58 -10.84 0.35 -4.73
N CYS A 59 -12.16 0.17 -4.86
CA CYS A 59 -13.00 -0.38 -3.80
C CYS A 59 -12.56 -1.81 -3.44
N GLU A 60 -12.27 -2.63 -4.45
CA GLU A 60 -11.78 -3.99 -4.28
C GLU A 60 -10.47 -4.01 -3.48
N CYS A 61 -9.50 -3.15 -3.82
CA CYS A 61 -8.22 -3.04 -3.11
C CYS A 61 -8.37 -2.62 -1.64
N PHE A 62 -9.36 -1.77 -1.33
CA PHE A 62 -9.70 -1.47 0.05
C PHE A 62 -10.25 -2.71 0.77
N LEU A 63 -11.25 -3.38 0.19
CA LEU A 63 -11.92 -4.55 0.79
C LEU A 63 -11.00 -5.76 1.02
N ILE A 64 -9.98 -5.95 0.18
CA ILE A 64 -8.98 -7.00 0.36
C ILE A 64 -8.32 -6.86 1.73
N ASN A 65 -7.86 -5.66 2.07
CA ASN A 65 -7.13 -5.39 3.31
C ASN A 65 -8.04 -5.09 4.51
N HIS A 66 -9.33 -4.83 4.25
CA HIS A 66 -10.28 -4.45 5.29
C HIS A 66 -10.81 -5.68 6.07
N ASN A 67 -11.02 -5.51 7.37
CA ASN A 67 -11.48 -6.60 8.23
C ASN A 67 -13.01 -6.64 8.29
N ILE A 68 -13.62 -7.48 7.45
CA ILE A 68 -15.07 -7.71 7.36
C ILE A 68 -15.33 -9.21 7.54
N PRO A 69 -16.45 -9.64 8.16
CA PRO A 69 -16.80 -11.05 8.25
C PRO A 69 -16.70 -11.77 6.90
N PHE A 70 -16.10 -12.96 6.89
CA PHE A 70 -15.79 -13.71 5.67
C PHE A 70 -16.96 -13.80 4.69
N LEU A 71 -18.12 -14.27 5.16
CA LEU A 71 -19.29 -14.48 4.31
C LEU A 71 -19.87 -13.17 3.78
N GLU A 72 -19.73 -12.07 4.54
CA GLU A 72 -20.11 -10.74 4.08
C GLU A 72 -19.16 -10.24 3.00
N LYS A 73 -17.84 -10.43 3.16
CA LYS A 73 -16.83 -10.09 2.15
C LYS A 73 -17.07 -10.87 0.84
N VAL A 74 -17.38 -12.16 0.93
CA VAL A 74 -17.75 -13.00 -0.24
C VAL A 74 -19.05 -12.52 -0.90
N TRP A 75 -20.06 -12.16 -0.11
CA TRP A 75 -21.32 -11.61 -0.63
C TRP A 75 -21.11 -10.29 -1.36
N ILE A 76 -20.29 -9.37 -0.82
CA ILE A 76 -19.93 -8.12 -1.50
C ILE A 76 -19.21 -8.42 -2.82
N ALA A 77 -18.26 -9.35 -2.80
CA ALA A 77 -17.49 -9.72 -3.98
C ALA A 77 -18.38 -10.30 -5.10
N ASP A 78 -19.34 -11.18 -4.76
CA ASP A 78 -20.28 -11.72 -5.73
C ASP A 78 -21.27 -10.67 -6.26
N ARG A 79 -21.83 -9.85 -5.35
CA ARG A 79 -22.81 -8.82 -5.69
C ARG A 79 -22.26 -7.81 -6.69
N TYR A 80 -21.04 -7.32 -6.46
CA TYR A 80 -20.41 -6.29 -7.28
C TYR A 80 -19.40 -6.84 -8.28
N LYS A 81 -19.39 -8.17 -8.49
CA LYS A 81 -18.52 -8.87 -9.46
C LYS A 81 -17.03 -8.58 -9.30
N LEU A 82 -16.59 -8.44 -8.05
CA LEU A 82 -15.18 -8.25 -7.66
C LEU A 82 -14.47 -9.61 -7.66
N ASN A 83 -14.15 -10.10 -8.87
CA ASN A 83 -13.66 -11.47 -9.06
C ASN A 83 -12.34 -11.73 -8.32
N ARG A 84 -11.43 -10.74 -8.25
CA ARG A 84 -10.14 -10.91 -7.57
C ARG A 84 -10.34 -11.01 -6.06
N LEU A 85 -11.18 -10.17 -5.46
CA LEU A 85 -11.55 -10.28 -4.05
C LEU A 85 -12.18 -11.63 -3.74
N LEU A 86 -13.09 -12.11 -4.59
CA LEU A 86 -13.73 -13.42 -4.43
C LEU A 86 -12.68 -14.55 -4.42
N VAL A 87 -11.76 -14.56 -5.38
CA VAL A 87 -10.69 -15.56 -5.48
C VAL A 87 -9.80 -15.52 -4.24
N LEU A 88 -9.40 -14.32 -3.79
CA LEU A 88 -8.58 -14.17 -2.59
C LEU A 88 -9.29 -14.69 -1.33
N CYS A 89 -10.58 -14.40 -1.17
CA CYS A 89 -11.39 -14.95 -0.08
C CYS A 89 -11.41 -16.49 -0.13
N LEU A 90 -11.70 -17.08 -1.29
CA LEU A 90 -11.75 -18.54 -1.45
C LEU A 90 -10.40 -19.21 -1.20
N ARG A 91 -9.29 -18.51 -1.45
CA ARG A 91 -7.93 -18.99 -1.20
C ARG A 91 -7.55 -18.94 0.28
N GLU A 92 -7.95 -17.90 0.99
CA GLU A 92 -7.75 -17.77 2.45
C GLU A 92 -8.58 -18.79 3.24
N MET A 93 -9.71 -19.25 2.67
CA MET A 93 -10.58 -20.23 3.29
C MET A 93 -9.88 -21.59 3.45
N ARG A 94 -9.90 -22.13 4.67
CA ARG A 94 -9.42 -23.48 4.95
C ARG A 94 -10.51 -24.51 4.61
N PRO A 95 -10.14 -25.70 4.08
CA PRO A 95 -11.05 -26.83 3.98
C PRO A 95 -11.67 -27.16 5.35
N ASN A 96 -12.92 -27.60 5.38
CA ASN A 96 -13.68 -27.91 6.60
C ASN A 96 -13.82 -26.74 7.59
N SER A 97 -13.65 -25.50 7.14
CA SER A 97 -13.93 -24.32 7.98
C SER A 97 -15.42 -24.25 8.35
N LYS A 98 -15.70 -23.85 9.59
CA LYS A 98 -17.08 -23.67 10.07
C LYS A 98 -17.62 -22.36 9.50
N ILE A 99 -18.41 -22.46 8.45
CA ILE A 99 -19.11 -21.33 7.82
C ILE A 99 -20.61 -21.50 8.07
N ASP A 100 -21.27 -20.41 8.45
CA ASP A 100 -22.72 -20.40 8.57
C ASP A 100 -23.37 -20.38 7.18
N LEU A 101 -23.85 -21.54 6.74
CA LEU A 101 -24.60 -21.72 5.49
C LEU A 101 -26.11 -21.53 5.67
N SER A 102 -26.58 -21.16 6.87
CA SER A 102 -27.99 -20.91 7.17
C SER A 102 -28.36 -19.42 7.21
N GLY A 103 -27.36 -18.53 7.12
CA GLY A 103 -27.54 -17.09 7.16
C GLY A 103 -28.05 -16.48 5.84
N SER A 104 -28.71 -15.32 5.93
CA SER A 104 -29.22 -14.56 4.78
C SER A 104 -28.15 -14.21 3.75
N ARG A 105 -26.92 -13.95 4.19
CA ARG A 105 -25.77 -13.67 3.31
C ARG A 105 -25.46 -14.84 2.39
N TYR A 106 -25.52 -16.09 2.88
CA TYR A 106 -25.29 -17.28 2.06
C TYR A 106 -26.41 -17.47 1.03
N TYR A 107 -27.67 -17.32 1.45
CA TYR A 107 -28.80 -17.45 0.54
C TYR A 107 -28.79 -16.43 -0.60
N ALA A 108 -28.31 -15.22 -0.33
CA ALA A 108 -28.19 -14.14 -1.30
C ALA A 108 -27.02 -14.29 -2.29
N LEU A 109 -26.17 -15.31 -2.13
CA LEU A 109 -25.11 -15.63 -3.10
C LEU A 109 -25.70 -16.25 -4.37
N SER A 110 -25.05 -15.99 -5.50
CA SER A 110 -25.29 -16.68 -6.75
C SER A 110 -24.91 -18.16 -6.65
N ASP A 111 -25.58 -19.01 -7.43
CA ASP A 111 -25.33 -20.46 -7.42
C ASP A 111 -23.89 -20.78 -7.78
N ARG A 112 -23.28 -20.02 -8.70
CA ARG A 112 -21.84 -20.14 -9.03
C ARG A 112 -20.97 -20.02 -7.79
N VAL A 113 -21.21 -19.01 -6.96
CA VAL A 113 -20.39 -18.76 -5.77
C VAL A 113 -20.69 -19.77 -4.66
N LYS A 114 -21.95 -20.21 -4.52
CA LYS A 114 -22.31 -21.30 -3.61
C LYS A 114 -21.58 -22.59 -3.95
N VAL A 115 -21.51 -22.95 -5.23
CA VAL A 115 -20.75 -24.13 -5.70
C VAL A 115 -19.27 -23.98 -5.35
N LEU A 116 -18.63 -22.85 -5.71
CA LEU A 116 -17.22 -22.61 -5.40
C LEU A 116 -16.92 -22.69 -3.89
N LEU A 117 -17.79 -22.13 -3.04
CA LEU A 117 -17.66 -22.22 -1.59
C LEU A 117 -17.74 -23.68 -1.11
N LEU A 118 -18.72 -24.44 -1.60
CA LEU A 118 -18.91 -25.84 -1.22
C LEU A 118 -17.74 -26.70 -1.70
N GLU A 119 -17.28 -26.55 -2.94
CA GLU A 119 -16.12 -27.27 -3.47
C GLU A 119 -14.89 -27.03 -2.60
N ARG A 120 -14.64 -25.77 -2.25
CA ARG A 120 -13.50 -25.40 -1.39
C ARG A 120 -13.65 -25.93 0.04
N LEU A 121 -14.86 -25.98 0.59
CA LEU A 121 -15.12 -26.63 1.89
C LEU A 121 -14.80 -28.13 1.86
N HIS A 122 -15.10 -28.80 0.75
CA HIS A 122 -14.82 -30.22 0.53
C HIS A 122 -13.38 -30.51 0.04
N GLY A 123 -12.50 -29.52 0.06
CA GLY A 123 -11.07 -29.72 -0.20
C GLY A 123 -10.64 -29.58 -1.66
N ALA A 124 -11.51 -29.09 -2.56
CA ALA A 124 -11.10 -28.71 -3.92
C ALA A 124 -10.00 -27.62 -3.87
N PRO A 125 -9.08 -27.56 -4.84
CA PRO A 125 -8.04 -26.54 -4.87
C PRO A 125 -8.62 -25.11 -4.93
N ALA A 126 -7.87 -24.14 -4.41
CA ALA A 126 -8.24 -22.73 -4.55
C ALA A 126 -8.21 -22.30 -6.02
N PRO A 127 -9.11 -21.39 -6.46
CA PRO A 127 -9.01 -20.80 -7.79
C PRO A 127 -7.65 -20.10 -7.99
N GLU A 128 -7.20 -20.06 -9.24
CA GLU A 128 -5.98 -19.33 -9.60
C GLU A 128 -6.11 -17.84 -9.28
N GLU A 129 -5.03 -17.28 -8.73
CA GLU A 129 -5.00 -15.86 -8.38
C GLU A 129 -5.08 -15.00 -9.64
N ILE A 130 -6.05 -14.08 -9.63
CA ILE A 130 -6.21 -13.12 -10.71
C ILE A 130 -5.21 -11.98 -10.46
N PRO A 131 -4.26 -11.75 -11.40
CA PRO A 131 -3.35 -10.62 -11.31
C PRO A 131 -4.09 -9.28 -11.18
N GLU A 132 -3.49 -8.36 -10.43
CA GLU A 132 -4.03 -7.01 -10.26
C GLU A 132 -3.84 -6.18 -11.54
N PRO A 133 -4.91 -5.58 -12.11
CA PRO A 133 -4.78 -4.69 -13.25
C PRO A 133 -4.24 -3.30 -12.81
N PRO A 134 -3.68 -2.49 -13.74
CA PRO A 134 -3.46 -2.77 -15.15
C PRO A 134 -2.20 -3.62 -15.36
N LEU A 135 -2.26 -4.56 -16.31
CA LEU A 135 -1.13 -5.43 -16.65
C LEU A 135 -0.14 -4.75 -17.61
N ASP A 136 -0.69 -4.00 -18.55
CA ASP A 136 0.05 -3.25 -19.57
C ASP A 136 -0.77 -2.03 -20.05
N LEU A 137 -0.29 -1.39 -21.13
CA LEU A 137 -0.93 -0.25 -21.78
C LEU A 137 -1.29 -0.54 -23.24
N GLU A 138 -1.60 -1.80 -23.60
CA GLU A 138 -1.93 -2.17 -24.98
C GLU A 138 -3.13 -1.40 -25.53
N THR A 139 -4.14 -1.15 -24.69
CA THR A 139 -5.32 -0.34 -25.05
C THR A 139 -5.00 1.10 -25.43
N TYR A 140 -3.86 1.63 -24.95
CA TYR A 140 -3.37 2.98 -25.24
C TYR A 140 -2.45 3.01 -26.47
N GLN A 141 -2.26 1.92 -27.20
CA GLN A 141 -1.42 1.91 -28.41
C GLN A 141 -2.18 2.35 -29.67
N ARG A 142 -3.50 2.49 -29.59
CA ARG A 142 -4.36 2.87 -30.72
C ARG A 142 -5.22 4.08 -30.35
N ALA A 143 -5.38 4.99 -31.31
CA ALA A 143 -6.30 6.11 -31.17
C ALA A 143 -7.75 5.62 -31.05
N THR A 144 -8.52 6.29 -30.20
CA THR A 144 -9.97 6.09 -30.03
C THR A 144 -10.64 7.45 -29.85
N ASP A 145 -11.97 7.50 -29.90
CA ASP A 145 -12.71 8.74 -29.63
C ASP A 145 -12.45 9.31 -28.22
N LEU A 146 -12.12 8.45 -27.26
CA LEU A 146 -11.78 8.87 -25.89
C LEU A 146 -10.28 9.20 -25.73
N HIS A 147 -9.43 8.38 -26.34
CA HIS A 147 -7.98 8.51 -26.30
C HIS A 147 -7.44 8.89 -27.68
N PHE A 148 -7.47 10.19 -27.99
CA PHE A 148 -7.20 10.70 -29.34
C PHE A 148 -5.86 11.44 -29.47
N ALA A 149 -5.23 11.83 -28.35
CA ALA A 149 -3.95 12.54 -28.39
C ALA A 149 -2.78 11.58 -28.19
N ALA A 150 -1.81 11.60 -29.11
CA ALA A 150 -0.56 10.87 -29.00
C ALA A 150 0.41 11.56 -28.03
N ILE A 151 1.00 10.80 -27.11
CA ILE A 151 2.14 11.19 -26.30
C ILE A 151 3.32 10.32 -26.72
N ARG A 152 4.39 10.94 -27.22
CA ARG A 152 5.63 10.27 -27.60
C ARG A 152 6.66 10.36 -26.47
N ALA A 153 7.13 9.22 -25.98
CA ALA A 153 8.27 9.14 -25.07
C ALA A 153 9.59 9.47 -25.78
N LYS A 154 10.64 9.79 -25.01
CA LYS A 154 12.00 10.06 -25.53
C LYS A 154 12.56 8.93 -26.41
N THR A 155 12.17 7.68 -26.15
CA THR A 155 12.59 6.50 -26.92
C THR A 155 11.80 6.30 -28.22
N GLY A 156 10.84 7.17 -28.53
CA GLY A 156 9.99 7.12 -29.72
C GLY A 156 8.69 6.34 -29.56
N ARG A 157 8.50 5.59 -28.46
CA ARG A 157 7.26 4.85 -28.18
C ARG A 157 6.10 5.81 -27.92
N VAL A 158 4.94 5.52 -28.50
CA VAL A 158 3.76 6.39 -28.49
C VAL A 158 2.62 5.73 -27.72
N TYR A 159 1.87 6.55 -26.97
CA TYR A 159 0.61 6.18 -26.36
C TYR A 159 -0.47 7.21 -26.70
N TYR A 160 -1.67 6.75 -27.04
CA TYR A 160 -2.83 7.59 -27.24
C TYR A 160 -3.58 7.73 -25.93
N VAL A 161 -3.90 8.96 -25.52
CA VAL A 161 -4.55 9.28 -24.24
C VAL A 161 -5.66 10.32 -24.43
N ASN A 162 -6.43 10.52 -23.38
CA ASN A 162 -7.28 11.71 -23.26
C ASN A 162 -6.39 12.86 -22.72
N PRO A 163 -6.08 13.89 -23.53
CA PRO A 163 -5.14 14.93 -23.12
C PRO A 163 -5.63 15.74 -21.92
N TYR A 164 -6.95 15.95 -21.81
CA TYR A 164 -7.54 16.68 -20.68
C TYR A 164 -7.46 15.89 -19.37
N TYR A 165 -7.61 14.57 -19.45
CA TYR A 165 -7.40 13.71 -18.30
C TYR A 165 -5.94 13.79 -17.85
N VAL A 166 -4.98 13.61 -18.75
CA VAL A 166 -3.55 13.70 -18.39
C VAL A 166 -3.17 15.08 -17.86
N ALA A 167 -3.70 16.16 -18.42
CA ALA A 167 -3.50 17.53 -17.94
C ALA A 167 -3.98 17.73 -16.50
N ALA A 168 -5.06 17.07 -16.08
CA ALA A 168 -5.51 17.14 -14.69
C ALA A 168 -4.46 16.58 -13.72
N TRP A 169 -3.63 15.63 -14.17
CA TRP A 169 -2.60 14.97 -13.37
C TRP A 169 -1.20 15.55 -13.53
N SER A 170 -0.94 16.42 -14.51
CA SER A 170 0.41 16.88 -14.85
C SER A 170 0.41 18.34 -15.25
N ASN A 171 1.16 19.15 -14.50
CA ASN A 171 1.37 20.56 -14.81
C ASN A 171 2.06 20.71 -16.17
N VAL A 172 3.01 19.83 -16.50
CA VAL A 172 3.70 19.80 -17.79
C VAL A 172 2.71 19.67 -18.96
N PHE A 173 1.70 18.80 -18.84
CA PHE A 173 0.69 18.66 -19.89
C PHE A 173 -0.35 19.78 -19.84
N GLN A 174 -0.72 20.25 -18.64
CA GLN A 174 -1.63 21.38 -18.48
C GLN A 174 -1.10 22.63 -19.19
N GLU A 175 0.15 23.01 -18.95
CA GLU A 175 0.79 24.16 -19.60
C GLU A 175 0.85 24.01 -21.11
N ARG A 176 1.26 22.83 -21.61
CA ARG A 176 1.32 22.57 -23.06
C ARG A 176 -0.04 22.67 -23.72
N ILE A 177 -1.07 22.08 -23.13
CA ILE A 177 -2.42 22.10 -23.71
C ILE A 177 -2.99 23.52 -23.68
N PHE A 178 -2.73 24.27 -22.60
CA PHE A 178 -3.15 25.67 -22.51
C PHE A 178 -2.48 26.54 -23.58
N HIS A 179 -1.17 26.41 -23.79
CA HIS A 179 -0.41 27.22 -24.74
C HIS A 179 -0.49 26.77 -26.21
N ASN A 180 -0.72 25.48 -26.49
CA ASN A 180 -0.84 24.94 -27.85
C ASN A 180 -2.26 25.01 -28.44
N SER A 181 -3.17 25.78 -27.84
CA SER A 181 -4.57 25.93 -28.29
C SER A 181 -4.72 26.39 -29.76
N SER A 182 -3.66 26.87 -30.40
CA SER A 182 -3.63 27.31 -31.80
C SER A 182 -3.20 26.24 -32.80
N THR A 183 -2.56 25.14 -32.37
CA THR A 183 -2.19 24.03 -33.23
C THR A 183 -3.00 22.80 -32.87
N GLN A 184 -3.70 22.24 -33.85
CA GLN A 184 -4.27 20.88 -33.82
C GLN A 184 -3.17 19.80 -33.73
N SER A 185 -2.15 20.00 -32.90
CA SER A 185 -1.12 18.99 -32.69
C SER A 185 -1.75 17.88 -31.86
N GLU A 186 -2.22 16.85 -32.54
CA GLU A 186 -2.66 15.58 -31.96
C GLU A 186 -1.50 14.81 -31.29
N GLU A 187 -0.29 15.38 -31.26
CA GLU A 187 0.91 14.74 -30.75
C GLU A 187 1.71 15.64 -29.78
N PHE A 188 2.08 15.09 -28.63
CA PHE A 188 2.85 15.74 -27.57
C PHE A 188 4.14 14.97 -27.26
N PHE A 189 5.28 15.67 -27.19
CA PHE A 189 6.55 15.04 -26.84
C PHE A 189 6.81 15.05 -25.33
N CYS A 190 6.95 13.87 -24.70
CA CYS A 190 7.24 13.73 -23.27
C CYS A 190 8.75 13.61 -23.01
N PRO A 191 9.32 14.36 -22.02
CA PRO A 191 10.74 14.26 -21.69
C PRO A 191 11.12 12.93 -21.02
N CYS A 192 10.14 12.12 -20.62
CA CYS A 192 10.34 10.85 -19.94
C CYS A 192 10.79 9.75 -20.91
N SER A 193 11.54 8.78 -20.39
CA SER A 193 11.72 7.47 -21.02
C SER A 193 10.38 6.73 -21.16
N HIS A 194 10.36 5.67 -21.97
CA HIS A 194 9.17 4.84 -22.11
C HIS A 194 8.71 4.20 -20.80
N GLU A 195 9.64 3.74 -19.96
CA GLU A 195 9.31 3.11 -18.66
C GLU A 195 8.72 4.13 -17.68
N GLU A 196 9.28 5.33 -17.60
CA GLU A 196 8.74 6.41 -16.78
C GLU A 196 7.36 6.85 -17.27
N LEU A 197 7.18 7.03 -18.59
CA LEU A 197 5.86 7.36 -19.15
C LEU A 197 4.85 6.24 -18.90
N LYS A 198 5.26 4.97 -19.04
CA LYS A 198 4.41 3.80 -18.74
C LYS A 198 3.99 3.82 -17.27
N ALA A 199 4.94 3.97 -16.35
CA ALA A 199 4.68 4.01 -14.91
C ALA A 199 3.71 5.16 -14.55
N PHE A 200 3.90 6.34 -15.16
CA PHE A 200 3.00 7.47 -14.97
C PHE A 200 1.58 7.16 -15.45
N LEU A 201 1.43 6.70 -16.70
CA LEU A 201 0.11 6.41 -17.28
C LEU A 201 -0.62 5.31 -16.51
N MET A 202 0.07 4.22 -16.14
CA MET A 202 -0.51 3.15 -15.33
C MET A 202 -0.94 3.65 -13.94
N ALA A 203 -0.25 4.63 -13.36
CA ALA A 203 -0.60 5.17 -12.05
C ALA A 203 -1.83 6.10 -12.06
N ILE A 204 -2.09 6.78 -13.19
CA ILE A 204 -3.17 7.78 -13.28
C ILE A 204 -4.43 7.27 -14.00
N HIS A 205 -4.29 6.36 -14.97
CA HIS A 205 -5.42 5.88 -15.75
C HIS A 205 -6.18 4.73 -15.07
N PRO A 206 -7.52 4.71 -15.12
CA PRO A 206 -8.35 3.59 -14.69
C PRO A 206 -8.13 2.29 -15.51
N PRO A 207 -8.08 1.09 -14.90
CA PRO A 207 -7.85 0.85 -13.47
C PRO A 207 -6.42 1.26 -13.09
N GLN A 208 -6.29 2.01 -11.99
CA GLN A 208 -5.02 2.58 -11.57
C GLN A 208 -4.15 1.53 -10.89
N LEU A 209 -2.87 1.46 -11.30
CA LEU A 209 -1.88 0.60 -10.68
C LEU A 209 -1.76 0.90 -9.18
N ARG A 210 -1.88 -0.14 -8.36
CA ARG A 210 -1.62 -0.04 -6.94
C ARG A 210 -0.14 0.26 -6.69
N ILE A 211 0.09 1.37 -6.00
CA ILE A 211 1.43 1.80 -5.61
C ILE A 211 1.83 1.06 -4.34
N ASN A 212 2.99 0.42 -4.37
CA ASN A 212 3.58 -0.33 -3.28
C ASN A 212 5.12 -0.17 -3.30
N GLU A 213 5.80 -0.79 -2.35
CA GLU A 213 7.25 -0.63 -2.16
C GLU A 213 8.10 -1.10 -3.35
N GLN A 214 7.59 -2.01 -4.17
CA GLN A 214 8.31 -2.57 -5.31
C GLN A 214 8.26 -1.63 -6.52
N ASN A 215 7.21 -0.81 -6.65
CA ASN A 215 7.01 0.06 -7.81
C ASN A 215 7.02 1.57 -7.49
N ILE A 216 7.07 1.95 -6.22
CA ILE A 216 6.97 3.36 -5.79
C ILE A 216 8.11 4.22 -6.33
N GLY A 217 9.33 3.67 -6.47
CA GLY A 217 10.49 4.41 -6.99
C GLY A 217 10.25 4.96 -8.40
N PRO A 218 10.08 4.08 -9.42
CA PRO A 218 9.78 4.51 -10.78
C PRO A 218 8.55 5.42 -10.90
N ILE A 219 7.48 5.14 -10.15
CA ILE A 219 6.24 5.95 -10.18
C ILE A 219 6.49 7.35 -9.60
N LEU A 220 7.23 7.46 -8.50
CA LEU A 220 7.57 8.73 -7.88
C LEU A 220 8.48 9.57 -8.80
N MET A 221 9.49 8.96 -9.43
CA MET A 221 10.34 9.64 -10.42
C MET A 221 9.53 10.15 -11.61
N ALA A 222 8.62 9.32 -12.14
CA ALA A 222 7.73 9.72 -13.22
C ALA A 222 6.80 10.86 -12.80
N GLY A 223 6.22 10.79 -11.60
CA GLY A 223 5.42 11.87 -11.02
C GLY A 223 6.20 13.18 -10.86
N CYS A 224 7.49 13.10 -10.52
CA CYS A 224 8.38 14.26 -10.45
C CYS A 224 8.62 14.87 -11.83
N ARG A 225 8.97 14.07 -12.83
CA ARG A 225 9.23 14.56 -14.21
C ARG A 225 7.98 15.12 -14.89
N MET A 226 6.82 14.58 -14.55
CA MET A 226 5.53 15.05 -15.05
C MET A 226 4.95 16.18 -14.22
N GLU A 227 5.64 16.61 -13.15
CA GLU A 227 5.17 17.61 -12.21
C GLU A 227 3.73 17.33 -11.77
N SER A 228 3.53 16.16 -11.16
CA SER A 228 2.23 15.66 -10.73
C SER A 228 2.07 15.78 -9.21
N PRO A 229 1.45 16.85 -8.69
CA PRO A 229 1.37 17.07 -7.24
C PRO A 229 0.58 15.97 -6.54
N ALA A 230 -0.48 15.47 -7.18
CA ALA A 230 -1.34 14.41 -6.66
C ALA A 230 -0.57 13.09 -6.50
N LEU A 231 0.18 12.69 -7.53
CA LEU A 231 0.94 11.44 -7.52
C LEU A 231 2.12 11.52 -6.55
N LEU A 232 2.83 12.66 -6.52
CA LEU A 232 3.90 12.92 -5.57
C LEU A 232 3.41 12.85 -4.13
N ARG A 233 2.28 13.51 -3.81
CA ARG A 233 1.68 13.48 -2.47
C ARG A 233 1.29 12.06 -2.07
N LYS A 234 0.69 11.29 -2.97
CA LYS A 234 0.30 9.89 -2.72
C LYS A 234 1.52 9.02 -2.40
N CYS A 235 2.56 9.08 -3.23
CA CYS A 235 3.79 8.32 -2.99
C CYS A 235 4.47 8.77 -1.69
N ALA A 236 4.55 10.08 -1.41
CA ALA A 236 5.10 10.59 -0.16
C ALA A 236 4.35 10.03 1.06
N HIS A 237 3.02 10.01 1.02
CA HIS A 237 2.21 9.44 2.10
C HIS A 237 2.53 7.96 2.34
N ILE A 238 2.67 7.16 1.27
CA ILE A 238 3.05 5.74 1.37
C ILE A 238 4.48 5.60 1.95
N LEU A 239 5.44 6.41 1.50
CA LEU A 239 6.80 6.37 2.06
C LEU A 239 6.80 6.69 3.57
N LEU A 240 5.93 7.60 4.01
CA LEU A 240 5.86 8.02 5.41
C LEU A 240 5.04 7.09 6.32
N GLN A 241 4.39 6.06 5.77
CA GLN A 241 3.61 5.13 6.56
C GLN A 241 4.51 4.21 7.42
N PRO A 242 4.15 3.94 8.69
CA PRO A 242 4.91 3.04 9.56
C PRO A 242 5.00 1.60 9.04
N GLN A 243 3.94 1.13 8.37
CA GLN A 243 3.88 -0.24 7.81
C GLN A 243 4.78 -0.46 6.58
N THR A 244 5.31 0.60 5.99
CA THR A 244 6.21 0.51 4.85
C THR A 244 7.49 -0.22 5.30
N GLN A 245 8.02 -1.16 4.51
CA GLN A 245 9.20 -1.97 4.84
C GLN A 245 10.50 -1.40 4.26
N LEU A 246 10.42 -0.39 3.38
CA LEU A 246 11.60 0.32 2.90
C LEU A 246 12.39 0.92 4.06
N SER A 247 13.72 0.87 3.99
CA SER A 247 14.57 1.51 4.99
C SER A 247 14.34 3.03 5.02
N VAL A 248 14.56 3.65 6.18
CA VAL A 248 14.39 5.12 6.31
C VAL A 248 15.33 5.87 5.36
N PHE A 249 16.51 5.31 5.07
CA PHE A 249 17.43 5.88 4.10
C PHE A 249 16.86 5.87 2.68
N VAL A 250 16.33 4.74 2.20
CA VAL A 250 15.74 4.65 0.86
C VAL A 250 14.56 5.62 0.73
N ARG A 251 13.69 5.71 1.74
CA ARG A 251 12.59 6.69 1.77
C ARG A 251 13.10 8.12 1.66
N LEU A 252 14.12 8.48 2.45
CA LEU A 252 14.73 9.80 2.43
C LEU A 252 15.34 10.12 1.07
N SER A 253 16.10 9.19 0.47
CA SER A 253 16.70 9.37 -0.86
C SER A 253 15.64 9.60 -1.94
N LEU A 254 14.51 8.86 -1.88
CA LEU A 254 13.39 9.04 -2.81
C LEU A 254 12.73 10.42 -2.64
N LEU A 255 12.48 10.85 -1.41
CA LEU A 255 11.92 12.18 -1.13
C LEU A 255 12.84 13.30 -1.60
N ASP A 256 14.14 13.18 -1.35
CA ASP A 256 15.15 14.16 -1.76
C ASP A 256 15.26 14.27 -3.28
N ARG A 257 15.37 13.13 -3.98
CA ARG A 257 15.49 13.09 -5.45
C ARG A 257 14.26 13.64 -6.16
N CYS A 258 13.09 13.62 -5.52
CA CYS A 258 11.86 14.21 -6.03
C CYS A 258 11.54 15.59 -5.46
N PHE A 259 12.52 16.25 -4.83
CA PHE A 259 12.41 17.60 -4.28
C PHE A 259 11.32 17.76 -3.20
N LEU A 260 10.89 16.67 -2.56
CA LEU A 260 9.88 16.64 -1.50
C LEU A 260 10.49 16.93 -0.13
N HIS A 261 11.32 17.99 -0.05
CA HIS A 261 12.12 18.27 1.13
C HIS A 261 11.29 18.57 2.39
N GLU A 262 10.09 19.12 2.24
CA GLU A 262 9.14 19.37 3.33
C GLU A 262 8.75 18.09 4.09
N MET A 263 8.89 16.92 3.45
CA MET A 263 8.57 15.62 4.02
C MET A 263 9.78 14.96 4.71
N ILE A 264 11.01 15.44 4.47
CA ILE A 264 12.25 14.84 5.01
C ILE A 264 12.27 14.85 6.54
N PRO A 265 11.89 15.93 7.25
CA PRO A 265 11.86 15.91 8.72
C PRO A 265 10.94 14.82 9.28
N ALA A 266 9.78 14.60 8.67
CA ALA A 266 8.86 13.53 9.05
C ALA A 266 9.48 12.14 8.81
N CYS A 267 10.19 11.95 7.70
CA CYS A 267 10.92 10.71 7.41
C CYS A 267 12.03 10.46 8.44
N LEU A 268 12.85 11.46 8.74
CA LEU A 268 13.92 11.39 9.74
C LEU A 268 13.39 11.19 11.15
N SER A 269 12.14 11.58 11.41
CA SER A 269 11.49 11.36 12.70
C SER A 269 11.38 9.90 13.11
N MET A 270 11.44 8.99 12.13
CA MET A 270 11.42 7.54 12.32
C MET A 270 12.75 7.01 12.89
N VAL A 271 13.85 7.77 12.77
CA VAL A 271 15.16 7.35 13.29
C VAL A 271 15.29 7.76 14.75
N GLN A 272 15.19 6.80 15.67
CA GLN A 272 15.23 7.05 17.11
C GLN A 272 16.63 6.95 17.74
N ARG A 273 17.63 6.46 16.99
CA ARG A 273 18.97 6.18 17.50
C ARG A 273 20.04 6.88 16.66
N PRO A 274 21.01 7.59 17.28
CA PRO A 274 22.05 8.31 16.54
C PRO A 274 22.94 7.34 15.75
N GLU A 275 23.16 6.12 16.24
CA GLU A 275 23.93 5.09 15.53
C GLU A 275 23.37 4.79 14.13
N HIS A 276 22.03 4.79 13.97
CA HIS A 276 21.40 4.52 12.69
C HIS A 276 21.66 5.66 11.69
N LEU A 277 21.69 6.93 12.13
CA LEU A 277 22.06 8.04 11.25
C LEU A 277 23.53 7.98 10.85
N ILE A 278 24.42 7.63 11.79
CA ILE A 278 25.84 7.45 11.48
C ILE A 278 26.03 6.35 10.43
N GLN A 279 25.36 5.21 10.59
CA GLN A 279 25.36 4.14 9.58
C GLN A 279 24.83 4.62 8.21
N MET A 280 23.78 5.44 8.20
CA MET A 280 23.26 6.04 6.97
C MET A 280 24.28 6.92 6.25
N THR A 281 25.11 7.68 6.99
CA THR A 281 26.18 8.50 6.39
C THR A 281 27.33 7.70 5.79
N GLN A 282 27.46 6.42 6.15
CA GLN A 282 28.49 5.52 5.63
C GLN A 282 28.06 4.79 4.35
N GLN A 283 26.79 4.91 3.94
CA GLN A 283 26.31 4.30 2.70
C GLN A 283 26.88 5.03 1.50
N SER A 284 27.28 4.30 0.45
CA SER A 284 27.84 4.89 -0.79
C SER A 284 26.90 5.89 -1.48
N THR A 285 25.60 5.73 -1.26
CA THR A 285 24.54 6.59 -1.80
C THR A 285 24.32 7.88 -1.01
N TYR A 286 24.98 8.04 0.15
CA TYR A 286 24.91 9.28 0.94
C TYR A 286 25.45 10.48 0.17
N ASP A 287 26.48 10.28 -0.65
CA ASP A 287 27.09 11.34 -1.46
C ASP A 287 26.14 11.86 -2.55
N CYS A 288 25.17 11.05 -2.96
CA CYS A 288 24.13 11.42 -3.92
C CYS A 288 23.01 12.28 -3.31
N LEU A 289 22.93 12.41 -1.99
CA LEU A 289 21.94 13.25 -1.33
C LEU A 289 22.26 14.73 -1.54
N SER A 290 21.20 15.53 -1.69
CA SER A 290 21.30 16.98 -1.74
C SER A 290 21.91 17.53 -0.45
N THR A 291 22.52 18.72 -0.55
CA THR A 291 23.02 19.44 0.64
C THR A 291 21.91 19.67 1.67
N ARG A 292 20.66 19.87 1.22
CA ARG A 292 19.51 20.07 2.12
C ARG A 292 19.15 18.80 2.88
N ALA A 293 19.13 17.64 2.22
CA ALA A 293 18.90 16.36 2.88
C ALA A 293 20.01 16.03 3.89
N ARG A 294 21.27 16.22 3.51
CA ARG A 294 22.42 16.02 4.40
C ARG A 294 22.38 16.95 5.62
N ALA A 295 22.04 18.23 5.43
CA ALA A 295 21.84 19.17 6.53
C ALA A 295 20.73 18.70 7.49
N SER A 296 19.58 18.29 6.96
CA SER A 296 18.46 17.78 7.77
C SER A 296 18.84 16.53 8.57
N MET A 297 19.67 15.65 8.00
CA MET A 297 20.23 14.50 8.72
C MET A 297 21.13 14.93 9.89
N MET A 298 21.98 15.94 9.69
CA MET A 298 22.86 16.47 10.74
C MET A 298 22.07 17.16 11.85
N ASP A 299 21.03 17.93 11.50
CA ASP A 299 20.11 18.54 12.46
C ASP A 299 19.44 17.47 13.32
N ARG A 300 18.96 16.39 12.69
CA ARG A 300 18.38 15.25 13.41
C ARG A 300 19.42 14.56 14.31
N LEU A 301 20.66 14.40 13.84
CA LEU A 301 21.73 13.79 14.63
C LEU A 301 22.03 14.63 15.87
N SER A 302 22.12 15.95 15.74
CA SER A 302 22.31 16.87 16.86
C SER A 302 21.22 16.68 17.92
N ILE A 303 19.96 16.61 17.50
CA ILE A 303 18.81 16.39 18.41
C ILE A 303 18.95 15.05 19.16
N LEU A 304 19.38 13.99 18.47
CA LEU A 304 19.56 12.67 19.07
C LEU A 304 20.77 12.61 20.02
N LEU A 305 21.83 13.38 19.75
CA LEU A 305 23.02 13.47 20.60
C LEU A 305 22.84 14.35 21.83
N ASP A 306 22.02 15.41 21.73
CA ASP A 306 21.68 16.28 22.88
C ASP A 306 20.79 15.55 23.90
N LYS A 307 20.06 14.51 23.47
CA LYS A 307 19.17 13.69 24.31
C LYS A 307 19.29 12.19 23.97
N PRO A 308 20.44 11.56 24.26
CA PRO A 308 20.71 10.21 23.80
C PRO A 308 19.71 9.22 24.40
N GLY A 309 18.96 8.53 23.53
CA GLY A 309 18.03 7.45 23.91
C GLY A 309 16.72 7.88 24.56
N MET A 310 16.38 9.18 24.59
CA MET A 310 15.06 9.60 25.10
C MET A 310 13.99 9.45 24.02
N GLN A 311 12.97 8.62 24.29
CA GLN A 311 11.82 8.45 23.40
C GLN A 311 10.91 9.69 23.48
N PRO A 312 10.49 10.27 22.33
CA PRO A 312 9.46 11.31 22.32
C PRO A 312 8.09 10.70 22.63
N HIS A 313 7.42 11.22 23.65
CA HIS A 313 6.06 10.86 24.04
C HIS A 313 5.12 12.02 23.77
N GLN A 314 4.00 11.72 23.13
CA GLN A 314 2.87 12.64 23.03
C GLN A 314 1.75 12.17 23.94
N CYS A 315 1.26 13.03 24.82
CA CYS A 315 0.13 12.70 25.67
C CYS A 315 -1.14 12.53 24.82
N PHE A 316 -1.77 11.36 24.90
CA PHE A 316 -3.04 11.14 24.21
C PHE A 316 -4.14 12.12 24.67
N ARG A 317 -4.16 12.46 25.97
CA ARG A 317 -5.17 13.29 26.62
C ARG A 317 -4.97 14.79 26.42
N CYS A 318 -3.76 15.31 26.64
CA CYS A 318 -3.50 16.75 26.60
C CYS A 318 -2.59 17.19 25.45
N LYS A 319 -2.19 16.27 24.56
CA LYS A 319 -1.32 16.49 23.39
C LYS A 319 0.06 17.10 23.69
N ALA A 320 0.44 17.20 24.97
CA ALA A 320 1.75 17.68 25.39
C ALA A 320 2.86 16.71 24.95
N HIS A 321 3.97 17.26 24.48
CA HIS A 321 5.16 16.52 24.07
C HIS A 321 6.19 16.50 25.19
N SER A 322 6.85 15.36 25.39
CA SER A 322 8.03 15.29 26.25
C SER A 322 8.95 14.16 25.81
N THR A 323 10.12 14.07 26.40
CA THR A 323 11.10 13.02 26.12
C THR A 323 11.41 12.27 27.41
N CYS A 324 11.46 10.94 27.39
CA CYS A 324 11.86 10.16 28.57
C CYS A 324 12.69 8.94 28.20
N SER A 325 13.49 8.45 29.15
CA SER A 325 14.33 7.26 28.99
C SER A 325 13.61 5.95 29.40
N GLY A 326 12.38 6.04 29.89
CA GLY A 326 11.62 4.90 30.42
C GLY A 326 10.66 4.28 29.40
N VAL A 327 10.45 2.96 29.51
CA VAL A 327 9.42 2.23 28.75
C VAL A 327 8.00 2.65 29.18
N THR A 328 7.85 3.13 30.42
CA THR A 328 6.63 3.73 30.93
C THR A 328 6.83 5.23 31.11
N TRP A 329 5.95 5.99 30.48
CA TRP A 329 5.96 7.45 30.56
C TRP A 329 4.66 7.95 31.18
N MET A 330 4.77 8.80 32.21
CA MET A 330 3.64 9.51 32.80
C MET A 330 3.70 10.97 32.38
N CYS A 331 2.62 11.47 31.78
CA CYS A 331 2.55 12.85 31.33
C CYS A 331 2.77 13.81 32.51
N PRO A 332 3.76 14.72 32.46
CA PRO A 332 4.03 15.64 33.56
C PRO A 332 2.87 16.63 33.78
N GLN A 333 2.09 16.91 32.73
CA GLN A 333 0.97 17.87 32.74
C GLN A 333 -0.33 17.29 33.33
N CYS A 334 -0.69 16.06 32.94
CA CYS A 334 -1.99 15.47 33.32
C CYS A 334 -1.89 14.12 34.02
N LYS A 335 -0.68 13.70 34.40
CA LYS A 335 -0.36 12.44 35.10
C LYS A 335 -0.95 11.18 34.44
N THR A 336 -1.26 11.25 33.15
CA THR A 336 -1.77 10.12 32.37
C THR A 336 -0.59 9.29 31.88
N TYR A 337 -0.60 7.98 32.18
CA TYR A 337 0.38 7.05 31.64
C TYR A 337 0.15 6.82 30.15
N SER A 338 1.21 6.86 29.35
CA SER A 338 1.18 6.34 27.99
C SER A 338 1.43 4.84 28.05
N SER A 339 0.39 4.05 27.84
CA SER A 339 0.53 2.61 27.59
C SER A 339 0.99 2.45 26.15
N ASP A 340 2.14 1.83 25.94
CA ASP A 340 2.58 1.43 24.60
C ASP A 340 1.58 0.40 24.05
N ALA A 341 0.84 0.75 22.99
CA ALA A 341 -0.12 -0.15 22.36
C ALA A 341 0.56 -1.42 21.79
N ASN A 342 1.88 -1.40 21.62
CA ASN A 342 2.67 -2.52 21.13
C ASN A 342 2.97 -3.60 22.21
N LEU A 343 2.87 -3.29 23.51
CA LEU A 343 3.12 -4.27 24.59
C LEU A 343 1.91 -5.19 24.86
N LEU A 344 0.71 -4.79 24.46
CA LEU A 344 -0.52 -5.59 24.65
C LEU A 344 -0.68 -6.71 23.60
N ARG A 345 0.12 -6.71 22.52
CA ARG A 345 0.03 -7.74 21.47
C ARG A 345 0.87 -9.00 21.74
N ASN A 346 1.89 -8.89 22.60
CA ASN A 346 2.83 -10.00 22.88
C ASN A 346 2.55 -10.76 24.18
N THR A 347 1.55 -10.37 24.97
CA THR A 347 1.18 -11.04 26.23
C THR A 347 0.01 -12.02 26.11
N ALA A 348 -0.61 -12.14 24.92
CA ALA A 348 -1.71 -13.08 24.69
C ALA A 348 -1.27 -14.50 24.27
N ALA A 349 0.04 -14.79 24.19
CA ALA A 349 0.56 -16.08 23.70
C ALA A 349 1.36 -16.90 24.73
N SER A 350 1.47 -16.46 25.99
CA SER A 350 2.24 -17.22 26.99
C SER A 350 1.86 -16.88 28.43
N SER A 351 0.76 -17.47 28.93
CA SER A 351 0.65 -17.99 30.31
C SER A 351 -0.79 -18.41 30.61
N GLY A 352 -1.08 -19.70 30.39
CA GLY A 352 -2.16 -20.37 31.08
C GLY A 352 -1.79 -20.53 32.55
N THR A 353 -2.62 -19.94 33.42
CA THR A 353 -2.95 -20.37 34.79
C THR A 353 -1.82 -20.58 35.80
N ALA A 354 -1.65 -19.61 36.70
CA ALA A 354 -1.29 -19.89 38.09
C ALA A 354 -2.23 -19.08 39.00
N GLN A 355 -3.28 -19.74 39.47
CA GLN A 355 -4.12 -19.28 40.58
C GLN A 355 -3.46 -19.65 41.91
N ALA A 356 -3.67 -18.75 42.88
CA ALA A 356 -3.20 -18.79 44.25
C ALA A 356 -3.62 -20.05 45.03
N ALA A 357 -2.76 -20.51 45.95
CA ALA A 357 -3.17 -21.34 47.06
C ALA A 357 -2.28 -21.10 48.31
N SER A 358 -2.98 -21.08 49.43
CA SER A 358 -2.60 -20.76 50.81
C SER A 358 -1.81 -21.84 51.54
N LEU A 359 -1.14 -21.41 52.62
CA LEU A 359 -0.52 -22.21 53.68
C LEU A 359 -1.49 -23.22 54.33
N GLN A 360 -1.05 -24.48 54.51
CA GLN A 360 -1.20 -25.33 55.71
C GLN A 360 -0.65 -26.76 55.50
N GLY A 361 0.09 -27.30 56.49
CA GLY A 361 -0.05 -28.70 56.92
C GLY A 361 0.89 -29.82 56.38
N ILE A 362 1.93 -30.15 57.17
CA ILE A 362 2.23 -31.49 57.78
C ILE A 362 2.39 -32.78 56.90
N GLN A 363 3.58 -33.41 57.06
CA GLN A 363 3.98 -34.86 57.03
C GLN A 363 4.13 -35.69 55.72
N GLY A 364 5.20 -36.53 55.72
CA GLY A 364 5.31 -37.83 55.01
C GLY A 364 6.36 -37.87 53.88
N ILE A 365 7.61 -38.31 54.09
CA ILE A 365 8.17 -39.70 54.04
C ILE A 365 8.31 -40.29 52.60
N GLN A 366 9.58 -40.57 52.24
CA GLN A 366 10.15 -41.60 51.32
C GLN A 366 9.62 -41.68 49.87
N GLY A 367 10.40 -41.97 48.82
CA GLY A 367 11.80 -42.34 48.64
C GLY A 367 12.05 -42.79 47.19
N ILE A 368 13.35 -42.94 46.86
CA ILE A 368 13.91 -44.00 45.99
C ILE A 368 13.89 -43.81 44.45
N GLN A 369 15.12 -43.70 43.92
CA GLN A 369 15.75 -44.32 42.72
C GLN A 369 15.01 -44.29 41.36
N GLY A 370 15.64 -44.12 40.20
CA GLY A 370 17.03 -44.14 39.79
C GLY A 370 17.13 -44.39 38.27
N GLN A 371 18.33 -44.18 37.71
CA GLN A 371 18.87 -44.68 36.41
C GLN A 371 18.24 -44.08 35.12
N GLN A 372 18.96 -43.40 34.21
CA GLN A 372 20.28 -43.58 33.55
C GLN A 372 20.28 -44.63 32.42
N TYR A 373 21.10 -44.36 31.39
CA TYR A 373 21.34 -45.01 30.08
C TYR A 373 20.58 -44.34 28.91
N GLY A 374 21.18 -43.79 27.85
CA GLY A 374 22.58 -43.79 27.38
C GLY A 374 22.73 -44.56 26.06
N GLY A 375 23.09 -43.85 24.97
CA GLY A 375 23.94 -44.41 23.90
C GLY A 375 23.29 -44.73 22.53
N GLY A 376 23.49 -43.82 21.57
CA GLY A 376 24.37 -44.03 20.40
C GLY A 376 24.05 -45.10 19.34
N GLY A 377 24.00 -44.66 18.07
CA GLY A 377 24.11 -45.54 16.90
C GLY A 377 23.93 -44.80 15.57
N ALA A 378 25.03 -44.38 14.97
CA ALA A 378 25.12 -43.91 13.57
C ALA A 378 25.29 -45.09 12.61
N ILE A 379 24.96 -44.92 11.32
CA ILE A 379 25.79 -45.21 10.13
C ILE A 379 25.03 -44.87 8.83
N GLN A 380 25.70 -44.04 8.01
CA GLN A 380 25.83 -43.93 6.54
C GLN A 380 24.68 -44.28 5.57
N GLN A 381 24.64 -43.77 4.32
CA GLN A 381 25.22 -42.65 3.55
C GLN A 381 24.89 -42.99 2.08
N GLN A 382 24.43 -42.00 1.30
CA GLN A 382 24.46 -41.84 -0.18
C GLN A 382 23.23 -40.97 -0.52
N GLY A 383 23.30 -39.83 -1.20
CA GLY A 383 24.33 -39.21 -2.02
C GLY A 383 23.56 -38.40 -3.06
N GLY A 384 23.48 -37.07 -2.90
CA GLY A 384 22.66 -36.21 -3.74
C GLY A 384 22.97 -34.74 -3.49
N THR A 385 24.04 -34.28 -4.12
CA THR A 385 24.54 -32.90 -4.08
C THR A 385 23.54 -31.94 -4.74
N ILE A 386 22.87 -31.10 -3.97
CA ILE A 386 22.25 -29.86 -4.47
C ILE A 386 22.72 -28.71 -3.57
N MET A 387 23.37 -27.74 -4.20
CA MET A 387 23.92 -26.54 -3.57
C MET A 387 22.83 -25.77 -2.82
N THR A 388 23.04 -25.62 -1.52
CA THR A 388 22.38 -24.61 -0.69
C THR A 388 23.06 -23.27 -0.93
N THR A 389 22.42 -22.36 -1.67
CA THR A 389 22.72 -20.93 -1.59
C THR A 389 21.58 -20.25 -0.84
N SER A 390 21.80 -20.11 0.47
CA SER A 390 21.23 -19.04 1.26
C SER A 390 21.82 -17.71 0.78
N THR A 391 21.00 -16.85 0.18
CA THR A 391 21.39 -15.47 -0.09
C THR A 391 20.17 -14.56 -0.02
N THR A 392 20.17 -13.74 1.02
CA THR A 392 19.54 -12.42 1.08
C THR A 392 19.79 -11.65 -0.21
N GLY A 393 18.74 -11.28 -0.94
CA GLY A 393 18.87 -10.57 -2.21
C GLY A 393 17.54 -9.97 -2.66
N MET A 394 17.15 -8.84 -2.09
CA MET A 394 16.05 -8.00 -2.57
C MET A 394 16.43 -6.50 -2.57
N ASP A 395 17.64 -6.15 -2.97
CA ASP A 395 18.05 -4.74 -3.08
C ASP A 395 18.25 -4.27 -4.53
N LEU A 396 18.63 -5.12 -5.47
CA LEU A 396 19.13 -4.66 -6.79
C LEU A 396 18.08 -4.00 -7.71
N GLY A 397 16.78 -4.29 -7.56
CA GLY A 397 15.74 -3.76 -8.46
C GLY A 397 15.40 -2.27 -8.25
N ILE A 398 15.62 -1.75 -7.04
CA ILE A 398 15.32 -0.34 -6.73
C ILE A 398 16.49 0.56 -7.15
N TRP A 399 17.73 0.05 -7.14
CA TRP A 399 18.93 0.83 -7.42
C TRP A 399 19.11 1.21 -8.91
N ASP A 400 18.67 0.36 -9.85
CA ASP A 400 18.70 0.69 -11.28
C ASP A 400 17.78 1.88 -11.64
N ALA A 401 16.74 2.13 -10.84
CA ALA A 401 15.86 3.29 -10.96
C ALA A 401 16.41 4.55 -10.27
N LEU A 402 17.40 4.40 -9.36
CA LEU A 402 18.02 5.50 -8.62
C LEU A 402 19.28 6.05 -9.30
N GLN A 403 19.91 5.30 -10.20
CA GLN A 403 21.13 5.71 -10.91
C GLN A 403 20.89 6.40 -12.27
N LYS A 404 19.66 6.44 -12.79
CA LYS A 404 19.27 7.15 -14.03
C LYS A 404 18.35 8.32 -13.72
#